data_AF-A0A7S0J4S3-F1
#
_entry.id   AF-A0A7S0J4S3-F1
#
_cell.length_a   1.000
_cell.length_b   1.000
_cell.length_c   1.000
_cell.angle_alpha   90.00
_cell.angle_beta   90.00
_cell.angle_gamma   90.00
#
_symmetry.space_group_name_H-M   'P 1'
#
loop_
_entity.id
_entity.type
_entity.pdbx_description
1 polymer ?
#
loop_
_entity_poly.entity_id
_entity_poly.type
_entity_poly.pdbx_seq_one_letter_code
_entity_poly.pdbx_strand_id
1 'polypeptide(L)'
;QRANGIMFDQGSGVGMRDSWTLRVLSEAGAVCLDGSPAAFYHKAGDPRRFHIFLEGGGWCYSTADCIHRQTTPLGSTKRLRRHVSMLQQIGGLGDRCSAAEFGSLCTFTQVYVHYCDGSSFAGGVDEPVGMPGTLQLGQHEASLSVRFAGRKILQAAVRALLPLGLANATDVLLSGCSAGGLAAMLGSKEVHRIIHSEAHATLRRFKVAIFSGLFYGLLPGPHQSGRPSFSPFAEQMSSIATLSRMEVPSTCAAGGWKTHRCLLGTAALEHVNFPVFIEQSTLDSWASGCVLAAGESRFYKLNCSSRGWDQCTMSLQSGDRKFGPPSLGPRCSPNQLAQLRGWQQSFSAALEASAALARDGSGSFVHACHSHCVGPSGWGRRLGAVSLAQALRQWWESDNEPARMHTHRSSCLPSWTAGGAACEVSDVCPGKQGSAQAPRHGQELSSVMLKLEQVLGTKEGRAEL
;
A
#
# COMPACT_ATOMS: atom_id res chain seq x y z
N GLN A 1 -33.35 9.73 -10.35
CA GLN A 1 -33.04 11.16 -10.61
C GLN A 1 -31.54 11.36 -10.43
N ARG A 2 -30.85 11.86 -11.45
CA ARG A 2 -29.42 12.24 -11.36
C ARG A 2 -29.35 13.62 -10.71
N ALA A 3 -28.91 13.67 -9.46
CA ALA A 3 -28.38 14.86 -8.85
C ALA A 3 -27.05 14.47 -8.19
N ASN A 4 -25.96 15.10 -8.62
CA ASN A 4 -24.63 15.09 -7.97
C ASN A 4 -23.82 13.77 -8.00
N GLY A 5 -23.48 13.27 -9.19
CA GLY A 5 -22.25 12.48 -9.38
C GLY A 5 -22.15 11.10 -8.69
N ILE A 6 -23.26 10.53 -8.21
CA ILE A 6 -23.30 9.22 -7.56
C ILE A 6 -24.51 8.45 -8.10
N MET A 7 -24.31 7.21 -8.58
CA MET A 7 -25.42 6.28 -8.79
C MET A 7 -25.71 5.52 -7.49
N PHE A 8 -26.96 5.58 -7.04
CA PHE A 8 -27.46 4.78 -5.93
C PHE A 8 -27.92 3.43 -6.50
N ASP A 9 -27.24 2.34 -6.14
CA ASP A 9 -27.78 1.01 -6.37
C ASP A 9 -28.86 0.74 -5.30
N GLN A 10 -30.12 0.69 -5.73
CA GLN A 10 -31.21 0.14 -4.92
C GLN A 10 -31.43 -1.31 -5.35
N GLY A 11 -30.58 -2.20 -4.83
CA GLY A 11 -30.63 -3.64 -5.08
C GLY A 11 -30.61 -4.41 -3.76
N SER A 12 -31.73 -5.06 -3.45
CA SER A 12 -32.06 -5.82 -2.24
C SER A 12 -31.14 -7.00 -1.92
N GLY A 13 -30.75 -7.14 -0.65
CA GLY A 13 -30.80 -8.42 0.07
C GLY A 13 -29.48 -9.15 0.37
N VAL A 14 -29.03 -8.96 1.62
CA VAL A 14 -28.26 -9.89 2.49
C VAL A 14 -26.75 -10.03 2.24
N GLY A 15 -25.94 -9.37 3.10
CA GLY A 15 -24.57 -9.83 3.41
C GLY A 15 -23.47 -8.78 3.63
N MET A 16 -23.73 -7.47 3.51
CA MET A 16 -22.83 -6.47 4.13
C MET A 16 -23.13 -6.43 5.62
N ARG A 17 -22.12 -6.25 6.49
CA ARG A 17 -22.42 -5.72 7.83
C ARG A 17 -23.21 -4.43 7.57
N ASP A 18 -24.42 -4.31 8.10
CA ASP A 18 -25.47 -3.35 7.70
C ASP A 18 -25.04 -1.85 7.69
N SER A 19 -23.80 -1.53 8.05
CA SER A 19 -23.26 -0.18 8.17
C SER A 19 -22.42 0.34 6.98
N TRP A 20 -21.94 -0.51 6.05
CA TRP A 20 -21.16 -0.03 4.88
C TRP A 20 -22.00 0.02 3.62
N THR A 21 -21.84 1.10 2.86
CA THR A 21 -22.49 1.33 1.56
C THR A 21 -21.43 1.39 0.46
N LEU A 22 -21.58 0.57 -0.58
CA LEU A 22 -20.78 0.69 -1.81
C LEU A 22 -21.29 1.87 -2.65
N ARG A 23 -20.37 2.71 -3.11
CA ARG A 23 -20.62 3.85 -3.99
C ARG A 23 -19.79 3.70 -5.25
N VAL A 24 -20.46 3.55 -6.39
CA VAL A 24 -19.82 3.54 -7.71
C VAL A 24 -19.66 4.99 -8.18
N LEU A 25 -18.45 5.35 -8.60
CA LEU A 25 -18.14 6.68 -9.11
C LEU A 25 -18.76 6.86 -10.49
N SER A 26 -19.40 8.00 -10.73
CA SER A 26 -19.95 8.33 -12.04
C SER A 26 -19.17 9.43 -12.78
N GLU A 27 -18.07 9.91 -12.22
CA GLU A 27 -17.21 10.91 -12.86
C GLU A 27 -16.54 10.30 -14.10
N ALA A 28 -16.62 11.01 -15.22
CA ALA A 28 -16.08 10.54 -16.49
C ALA A 28 -14.56 10.31 -16.36
N GLY A 29 -14.11 9.11 -16.73
CA GLY A 29 -12.70 8.73 -16.67
C GLY A 29 -12.20 8.23 -15.31
N ALA A 30 -13.01 8.21 -14.25
CA ALA A 30 -12.67 7.53 -12.99
C ALA A 30 -12.97 6.01 -13.09
N VAL A 31 -12.13 5.29 -13.84
CA VAL A 31 -12.33 3.89 -14.20
C VAL A 31 -11.16 2.99 -13.81
N CYS A 32 -11.44 1.73 -13.52
CA CYS A 32 -10.42 0.70 -13.28
C CYS A 32 -9.67 0.31 -14.57
N LEU A 33 -8.66 -0.56 -14.44
CA LEU A 33 -7.88 -1.07 -15.58
C LEU A 33 -8.75 -1.62 -16.72
N ASP A 34 -9.85 -2.33 -16.40
CA ASP A 34 -10.80 -2.90 -17.38
C ASP A 34 -11.85 -1.90 -17.93
N GLY A 35 -11.75 -0.62 -17.55
CA GLY A 35 -12.71 0.43 -17.90
C GLY A 35 -14.01 0.43 -17.10
N SER A 36 -14.21 -0.49 -16.15
CA SER A 36 -15.36 -0.40 -15.23
C SER A 36 -15.25 0.83 -14.32
N PRO A 37 -16.37 1.47 -13.94
CA PRO A 37 -16.31 2.61 -13.05
C PRO A 37 -15.71 2.22 -11.69
N ALA A 38 -14.79 3.03 -11.18
CA ALA A 38 -14.19 2.81 -9.87
C ALA A 38 -15.20 3.04 -8.74
N ALA A 39 -14.85 2.63 -7.52
CA ALA A 39 -15.80 2.66 -6.40
C ALA A 39 -15.11 2.89 -5.05
N PHE A 40 -15.90 3.25 -4.05
CA PHE A 40 -15.48 3.28 -2.65
C PHE A 40 -16.59 2.73 -1.76
N TYR A 41 -16.21 2.27 -0.56
CA TYR A 41 -17.17 1.95 0.50
C TYR A 41 -17.18 3.07 1.51
N HIS A 42 -18.35 3.38 2.04
CA HIS A 42 -18.56 4.42 3.03
C HIS A 42 -19.41 3.88 4.19
N LYS A 43 -19.00 4.19 5.42
CA LYS A 43 -19.78 3.97 6.64
C LYS A 43 -19.94 5.30 7.35
N ALA A 44 -21.19 5.69 7.55
CA ALA A 44 -21.51 6.95 8.21
C ALA A 44 -20.99 6.98 9.65
N GLY A 45 -20.43 8.12 10.04
CA GLY A 45 -20.04 8.44 11.41
C GLY A 45 -20.37 9.91 11.69
N ASP A 46 -19.49 10.60 12.41
CA ASP A 46 -19.53 12.06 12.51
C ASP A 46 -19.32 12.66 11.11
N PRO A 47 -20.30 13.40 10.57
CA PRO A 47 -20.22 13.97 9.22
C PRO A 47 -19.21 15.10 9.09
N ARG A 48 -18.56 15.54 10.19
CA ARG A 48 -17.46 16.51 10.17
C ARG A 48 -16.09 15.87 10.32
N ARG A 49 -16.01 14.56 10.53
CA ARG A 49 -14.74 13.85 10.75
C ARG A 49 -14.62 12.67 9.82
N PHE A 50 -13.60 12.67 8.97
CA PHE A 50 -13.41 11.64 7.94
C PHE A 50 -12.11 10.89 8.14
N HIS A 51 -12.21 9.57 8.01
CA HIS A 51 -11.07 8.71 7.77
C HIS A 51 -11.15 8.16 6.36
N ILE A 52 -10.25 8.61 5.48
CA ILE A 52 -10.17 8.18 4.09
C ILE A 52 -9.01 7.21 3.97
N PHE A 53 -9.31 5.93 3.83
CA PHE A 53 -8.34 4.86 3.68
C PHE A 53 -8.19 4.44 2.21
N LEU A 54 -6.96 4.45 1.71
CA LEU A 54 -6.60 3.99 0.37
C LEU A 54 -6.12 2.54 0.41
N GLU A 55 -6.81 1.67 -0.31
CA GLU A 55 -6.47 0.25 -0.42
C GLU A 55 -5.09 0.03 -1.06
N GLY A 56 -4.38 -1.00 -0.58
CA GLY A 56 -3.16 -1.50 -1.20
C GLY A 56 -3.38 -2.79 -1.99
N GLY A 57 -2.36 -3.22 -2.74
CA GLY A 57 -2.45 -4.47 -3.51
C GLY A 57 -1.35 -4.66 -4.54
N GLY A 58 -0.14 -4.18 -4.25
CA GLY A 58 0.98 -4.18 -5.21
C GLY A 58 0.69 -3.41 -6.50
N TRP A 59 1.42 -3.71 -7.56
CA TRP A 59 1.31 -3.05 -8.87
C TRP A 59 1.21 -4.10 -9.97
N CYS A 60 1.01 -3.65 -11.20
CA CYS A 60 1.40 -4.39 -12.39
C CYS A 60 2.59 -3.66 -13.04
N TYR A 61 3.47 -4.35 -13.76
CA TYR A 61 4.74 -3.76 -14.19
C TYR A 61 4.97 -3.75 -15.71
N SER A 62 4.06 -4.36 -16.47
CA SER A 62 4.05 -4.36 -17.94
C SER A 62 2.61 -4.36 -18.45
N THR A 63 2.41 -4.02 -19.73
CA THR A 63 1.10 -4.08 -20.37
C THR A 63 0.45 -5.47 -20.23
N ALA A 64 1.22 -6.54 -20.44
CA ALA A 64 0.74 -7.91 -20.26
C ALA A 64 0.31 -8.20 -18.81
N ASP A 65 1.11 -7.79 -17.83
CA ASP A 65 0.80 -7.98 -16.41
C ASP A 65 -0.45 -7.19 -16.01
N CYS A 66 -0.61 -5.97 -16.53
CA CYS A 66 -1.79 -5.15 -16.30
C CYS A 66 -3.05 -5.71 -17.00
N ILE A 67 -2.93 -6.26 -18.21
CA ILE A 67 -4.01 -6.99 -18.91
C ILE A 67 -4.43 -8.24 -18.13
N HIS A 68 -3.50 -8.92 -17.49
CA HIS A 68 -3.85 -10.01 -16.59
C HIS A 68 -4.53 -9.47 -15.32
N ARG A 69 -4.01 -8.40 -14.72
CA ARG A 69 -4.52 -7.79 -13.48
C ARG A 69 -5.94 -7.28 -13.58
N GLN A 70 -6.37 -6.74 -14.72
CA GLN A 70 -7.76 -6.30 -14.94
C GLN A 70 -8.80 -7.44 -14.82
N THR A 71 -8.36 -8.70 -14.90
CA THR A 71 -9.24 -9.87 -14.68
C THR A 71 -9.45 -10.19 -13.19
N THR A 72 -8.86 -9.41 -12.29
CA THR A 72 -8.91 -9.59 -10.84
C THR A 72 -9.69 -8.45 -10.15
N PRO A 73 -10.06 -8.59 -8.87
CA PRO A 73 -10.66 -7.49 -8.11
C PRO A 73 -9.77 -6.24 -8.04
N LEU A 74 -8.44 -6.36 -8.15
CA LEU A 74 -7.51 -5.22 -8.10
C LEU A 74 -7.30 -4.55 -9.47
N GLY A 75 -8.17 -4.84 -10.43
CA GLY A 75 -8.18 -4.19 -11.75
C GLY A 75 -9.57 -4.03 -12.36
N SER A 76 -10.64 -4.40 -11.64
CA SER A 76 -12.02 -4.30 -12.13
C SER A 76 -13.02 -4.27 -10.97
N THR A 77 -14.01 -3.36 -11.05
CA THR A 77 -15.14 -3.37 -10.10
C THR A 77 -16.19 -4.43 -10.40
N LYS A 78 -16.22 -4.98 -11.63
CA LYS A 78 -17.14 -6.09 -12.00
C LYS A 78 -16.90 -7.35 -11.17
N ARG A 79 -15.73 -7.42 -10.52
CA ARG A 79 -15.24 -8.56 -9.76
C ARG A 79 -15.03 -8.23 -8.29
N LEU A 80 -15.56 -7.09 -7.83
CA LEU A 80 -15.57 -6.76 -6.42
C LEU A 80 -16.22 -7.90 -5.65
N ARG A 81 -15.46 -8.53 -4.75
CA ARG A 81 -16.03 -9.54 -3.86
C ARG A 81 -17.06 -8.83 -2.98
N ARG A 82 -18.25 -9.40 -2.85
CA ARG A 82 -19.34 -8.90 -1.99
C ARG A 82 -19.03 -8.95 -0.48
N HIS A 83 -17.77 -9.07 -0.04
CA HIS A 83 -17.45 -9.32 1.38
C HIS A 83 -16.31 -8.50 1.98
N VAL A 84 -16.68 -7.86 3.10
CA VAL A 84 -16.02 -7.49 4.38
C VAL A 84 -14.54 -7.81 4.64
N SER A 85 -13.93 -8.85 4.03
CA SER A 85 -12.51 -9.16 4.30
C SER A 85 -11.56 -8.05 3.81
N MET A 86 -11.94 -7.30 2.78
CA MET A 86 -11.15 -6.17 2.26
C MET A 86 -11.14 -4.98 3.25
N LEU A 87 -12.25 -4.73 3.95
CA LEU A 87 -12.33 -3.71 5.00
C LEU A 87 -11.46 -4.02 6.23
N GLN A 88 -10.96 -5.26 6.35
CA GLN A 88 -9.96 -5.60 7.37
C GLN A 88 -8.61 -4.90 7.13
N GLN A 89 -8.36 -4.33 5.94
CA GLN A 89 -7.16 -3.54 5.67
C GLN A 89 -7.18 -2.15 6.34
N ILE A 90 -8.36 -1.59 6.66
CA ILE A 90 -8.49 -0.46 7.61
C ILE A 90 -8.00 -0.88 9.02
N GLY A 91 -7.77 -2.18 9.20
CA GLY A 91 -7.03 -2.75 10.30
C GLY A 91 -7.85 -2.95 11.56
N GLY A 92 -8.98 -2.29 11.75
CA GLY A 92 -9.59 -2.22 13.08
C GLY A 92 -10.35 -0.93 13.25
N LEU A 93 -9.86 0.17 12.66
CA LEU A 93 -10.52 1.48 12.65
C LEU A 93 -11.88 1.51 11.91
N GLY A 94 -12.24 0.42 11.23
CA GLY A 94 -13.53 0.22 10.56
C GLY A 94 -14.56 -0.44 11.47
N ASP A 95 -14.89 -1.71 11.21
CA ASP A 95 -15.98 -2.40 11.93
C ASP A 95 -15.61 -3.02 13.27
N ARG A 96 -14.33 -3.01 13.64
CA ARG A 96 -13.84 -3.58 14.91
C ARG A 96 -13.23 -2.51 15.80
N CYS A 97 -13.59 -1.24 15.56
CA CYS A 97 -12.96 -0.12 16.23
C CYS A 97 -13.43 -0.10 17.68
N SER A 98 -12.50 -0.26 18.62
CA SER A 98 -12.76 -0.12 20.04
C SER A 98 -12.49 1.33 20.45
N ALA A 99 -13.49 2.00 21.01
CA ALA A 99 -13.30 3.35 21.57
C ALA A 99 -12.25 3.37 22.68
N ALA A 100 -12.06 2.28 23.41
CA ALA A 100 -10.99 2.15 24.39
C ALA A 100 -9.60 2.20 23.74
N GLU A 101 -9.46 1.64 22.54
CA GLU A 101 -8.18 1.57 21.82
C GLU A 101 -7.90 2.84 20.99
N PHE A 102 -8.89 3.32 20.22
CA PHE A 102 -8.72 4.38 19.24
C PHE A 102 -9.42 5.70 19.57
N GLY A 103 -10.16 5.75 20.69
CA GLY A 103 -10.83 6.97 21.14
C GLY A 103 -11.81 7.50 20.09
N SER A 104 -11.67 8.80 19.78
CA SER A 104 -12.57 9.49 18.86
C SER A 104 -12.43 9.04 17.39
N LEU A 105 -11.34 8.38 17.00
CA LEU A 105 -11.17 7.88 15.63
C LEU A 105 -12.26 6.86 15.23
N CYS A 106 -12.83 6.13 16.21
CA CYS A 106 -13.94 5.21 15.95
C CYS A 106 -15.25 5.91 15.57
N THR A 107 -15.39 7.20 15.86
CA THR A 107 -16.61 7.97 15.54
C THR A 107 -16.55 8.59 14.15
N PHE A 108 -15.43 8.48 13.43
CA PHE A 108 -15.27 9.14 12.14
C PHE A 108 -16.14 8.46 11.09
N THR A 109 -16.61 9.25 10.13
CA THR A 109 -17.09 8.70 8.86
C THR A 109 -15.93 7.95 8.20
N GLN A 110 -16.12 6.65 7.97
CA GLN A 110 -15.08 5.77 7.44
C GLN A 110 -15.27 5.60 5.93
N VAL A 111 -14.18 5.77 5.18
CA VAL A 111 -14.17 5.61 3.72
C VAL A 111 -13.06 4.65 3.33
N TYR A 112 -13.39 3.68 2.49
CA TYR A 112 -12.45 2.75 1.87
C TYR A 112 -12.46 2.96 0.36
N VAL A 113 -11.42 3.56 -0.18
CA VAL A 113 -11.29 3.76 -1.63
C VAL A 113 -10.69 2.49 -2.23
N HIS A 114 -11.44 1.85 -3.14
CA HIS A 114 -11.02 0.60 -3.76
C HIS A 114 -9.90 0.84 -4.77
N TYR A 115 -8.84 0.02 -4.69
CA TYR A 115 -7.67 0.13 -5.53
C TYR A 115 -7.77 -0.77 -6.75
N CYS A 116 -7.96 -0.18 -7.93
CA CYS A 116 -8.15 -0.92 -9.17
C CYS A 116 -7.41 -0.36 -10.40
N ASP A 117 -6.48 0.58 -10.20
CA ASP A 117 -5.67 1.17 -11.28
C ASP A 117 -4.29 0.54 -11.44
N GLY A 118 -3.82 -0.25 -10.46
CA GLY A 118 -2.50 -0.89 -10.52
C GLY A 118 -1.30 0.06 -10.44
N SER A 119 -1.53 1.34 -10.16
CA SER A 119 -0.53 2.41 -10.15
C SER A 119 -0.59 3.31 -8.90
N SER A 120 -0.93 2.76 -7.72
CA SER A 120 -1.03 3.51 -6.45
C SER A 120 -1.84 4.81 -6.54
N PHE A 121 -2.97 4.80 -7.27
CA PHE A 121 -3.78 6.00 -7.50
C PHE A 121 -3.02 7.19 -8.13
N ALA A 122 -1.86 6.95 -8.77
CA ALA A 122 -1.01 7.98 -9.32
C ALA A 122 -1.03 8.01 -10.87
N GLY A 123 -1.59 6.99 -11.52
CA GLY A 123 -1.68 6.92 -12.98
C GLY A 123 -2.51 8.06 -13.59
N GLY A 124 -2.00 8.61 -14.69
CA GLY A 124 -2.53 9.81 -15.34
C GLY A 124 -2.67 9.68 -16.86
N VAL A 125 -2.90 8.47 -17.38
CA VAL A 125 -3.09 8.26 -18.83
C VAL A 125 -4.56 8.43 -19.18
N ASP A 126 -4.86 9.37 -20.08
CA ASP A 126 -6.23 9.60 -20.56
C ASP A 126 -6.72 8.46 -21.48
N GLU A 127 -5.86 8.02 -22.38
CA GLU A 127 -6.16 6.97 -23.36
C GLU A 127 -5.83 5.56 -22.86
N PRO A 128 -6.50 4.50 -23.38
CA PRO A 128 -6.10 3.12 -23.11
C PRO A 128 -4.66 2.85 -23.58
N VAL A 129 -3.94 2.03 -22.83
CA VAL A 129 -2.61 1.55 -23.18
C VAL A 129 -2.69 0.07 -23.57
N GLY A 130 -2.13 -0.28 -24.72
CA GLY A 130 -2.23 -1.61 -25.31
C GLY A 130 -2.84 -1.53 -26.71
N MET A 131 -3.48 -2.60 -27.16
CA MET A 131 -4.03 -2.69 -28.51
C MET A 131 -5.52 -3.06 -28.49
N PRO A 132 -6.27 -2.76 -29.56
CA PRO A 132 -7.67 -3.17 -29.68
C PRO A 132 -7.86 -4.68 -29.60
N GLY A 133 -9.05 -5.10 -29.20
CA GLY A 133 -9.45 -6.51 -29.16
C GLY A 133 -9.50 -7.11 -27.76
N THR A 134 -9.85 -8.39 -27.73
CA THR A 134 -9.99 -9.16 -26.49
C THR A 134 -9.27 -10.50 -26.61
N LEU A 135 -8.91 -11.05 -25.46
CA LEU A 135 -8.29 -12.37 -25.34
C LEU A 135 -8.95 -13.14 -24.20
N GLN A 136 -9.28 -14.40 -24.48
CA GLN A 136 -9.73 -15.33 -23.45
C GLN A 136 -8.55 -15.73 -22.56
N LEU A 137 -8.59 -15.30 -21.29
CA LEU A 137 -7.65 -15.61 -20.22
C LEU A 137 -8.35 -16.47 -19.16
N GLY A 138 -8.17 -17.79 -19.25
CA GLY A 138 -8.89 -18.74 -18.40
C GLY A 138 -10.40 -18.62 -18.59
N GLN A 139 -11.15 -18.38 -17.52
CA GLN A 139 -12.61 -18.18 -17.55
C GLN A 139 -13.03 -16.74 -17.87
N HIS A 140 -12.10 -15.86 -18.26
CA HIS A 140 -12.34 -14.43 -18.38
C HIS A 140 -11.96 -13.90 -19.75
N GLU A 141 -12.85 -13.14 -20.35
CA GLU A 141 -12.49 -12.29 -21.49
C GLU A 141 -11.81 -11.02 -20.97
N ALA A 142 -10.61 -10.74 -21.47
CA ALA A 142 -9.78 -9.61 -21.09
C ALA A 142 -9.58 -8.68 -22.29
N SER A 143 -9.65 -7.36 -22.11
CA SER A 143 -9.26 -6.42 -23.16
C SER A 143 -7.75 -6.49 -23.38
N LEU A 144 -7.28 -6.34 -24.62
CA LEU A 144 -5.85 -6.17 -24.90
C LEU A 144 -5.34 -4.74 -24.64
N SER A 145 -6.20 -3.89 -24.07
CA SER A 145 -5.87 -2.54 -23.61
C SER A 145 -6.30 -2.33 -22.16
N VAL A 146 -5.61 -1.44 -21.44
CA VAL A 146 -5.88 -1.10 -20.03
C VAL A 146 -5.91 0.40 -19.80
N ARG A 147 -6.67 0.84 -18.78
CA ARG A 147 -6.78 2.26 -18.38
C ARG A 147 -5.99 2.54 -17.10
N PHE A 148 -5.12 3.54 -17.12
CA PHE A 148 -4.38 3.99 -15.93
C PHE A 148 -4.94 5.31 -15.39
N ALA A 149 -6.10 5.24 -14.74
CA ALA A 149 -6.84 6.41 -14.29
C ALA A 149 -6.72 6.68 -12.78
N GLY A 150 -5.67 6.19 -12.12
CA GLY A 150 -5.50 6.27 -10.66
C GLY A 150 -5.75 7.65 -10.07
N ARG A 151 -5.21 8.71 -10.70
CA ARG A 151 -5.40 10.09 -10.25
C ARG A 151 -6.87 10.52 -10.32
N LYS A 152 -7.54 10.22 -11.44
CA LYS A 152 -8.96 10.53 -11.62
C LYS A 152 -9.82 9.77 -10.63
N ILE A 153 -9.48 8.53 -10.31
CA ILE A 153 -10.17 7.75 -9.26
C ILE A 153 -10.04 8.45 -7.90
N LEU A 154 -8.83 8.87 -7.49
CA LEU A 154 -8.62 9.55 -6.21
C LEU A 154 -9.40 10.86 -6.14
N GLN A 155 -9.33 11.68 -7.20
CA GLN A 155 -10.05 12.96 -7.27
C GLN A 155 -11.56 12.76 -7.19
N ALA A 156 -12.10 11.85 -8.00
CA ALA A 156 -13.53 11.55 -8.04
C ALA A 156 -14.03 10.96 -6.72
N ALA A 157 -13.24 10.09 -6.07
CA ALA A 157 -13.57 9.55 -4.76
C ALA A 157 -13.68 10.66 -3.71
N VAL A 158 -12.71 11.58 -3.64
CA VAL A 158 -12.76 12.71 -2.68
C VAL A 158 -13.93 13.65 -2.98
N ARG A 159 -14.17 13.99 -4.26
CA ARG A 159 -15.30 14.84 -4.66
C ARG A 159 -16.65 14.22 -4.33
N ALA A 160 -16.80 12.91 -4.51
CA ALA A 160 -18.02 12.19 -4.17
C ALA A 160 -18.33 12.21 -2.66
N LEU A 161 -17.33 12.47 -1.80
CA LEU A 161 -17.52 12.62 -0.36
C LEU A 161 -17.99 14.03 0.05
N LEU A 162 -17.79 15.06 -0.79
CA LEU A 162 -18.22 16.43 -0.49
C LEU A 162 -19.71 16.49 -0.10
N PRO A 163 -20.67 15.97 -0.89
CA PRO A 163 -22.09 15.97 -0.51
C PRO A 163 -22.41 15.02 0.65
N LEU A 164 -21.50 14.13 1.04
CA LEU A 164 -21.66 13.21 2.17
C LEU A 164 -21.17 13.81 3.50
N GLY A 165 -20.76 15.09 3.51
CA GLY A 165 -20.33 15.82 4.70
C GLY A 165 -18.91 16.37 4.60
N LEU A 166 -18.07 15.86 3.68
CA LEU A 166 -16.68 16.31 3.55
C LEU A 166 -16.59 17.80 3.23
N ALA A 167 -17.65 18.36 2.60
CA ALA A 167 -17.77 19.79 2.34
C ALA A 167 -17.66 20.67 3.62
N ASN A 168 -17.98 20.11 4.79
CA ASN A 168 -17.98 20.80 6.09
C ASN A 168 -17.08 20.08 7.12
N ALA A 169 -16.13 19.28 6.66
CA ALA A 169 -15.27 18.51 7.54
C ALA A 169 -14.30 19.41 8.33
N THR A 170 -14.20 19.18 9.63
CA THR A 170 -13.22 19.81 10.51
C THR A 170 -11.95 18.99 10.62
N ASP A 171 -12.08 17.66 10.54
CA ASP A 171 -10.99 16.73 10.77
C ASP A 171 -10.94 15.66 9.67
N VAL A 172 -9.78 15.49 9.03
CA VAL A 172 -9.57 14.49 7.99
C VAL A 172 -8.27 13.74 8.26
N LEU A 173 -8.38 12.43 8.45
CA LEU A 173 -7.27 11.49 8.42
C LEU A 173 -7.23 10.83 7.05
N LEU A 174 -6.21 11.13 6.26
CA LEU A 174 -5.91 10.36 5.05
C LEU A 174 -4.95 9.24 5.42
N SER A 175 -5.25 8.01 5.06
CA SER A 175 -4.35 6.90 5.30
C SER A 175 -4.37 5.86 4.19
N GLY A 176 -3.49 4.89 4.27
CA GLY A 176 -3.53 3.73 3.41
C GLY A 176 -2.48 2.70 3.82
N CYS A 177 -2.61 1.50 3.27
CA CYS A 177 -1.63 0.45 3.47
C CYS A 177 -0.89 0.06 2.19
N SER A 178 0.40 -0.29 2.28
CA SER A 178 1.16 -0.87 1.16
C SER A 178 1.17 0.11 -0.02
N ALA A 179 0.76 -0.33 -1.22
CA ALA A 179 0.55 0.53 -2.38
C ALA A 179 -0.40 1.71 -2.11
N GLY A 180 -1.37 1.56 -1.21
CA GLY A 180 -2.27 2.62 -0.75
C GLY A 180 -1.62 3.56 0.26
N GLY A 181 -0.65 3.09 1.05
CA GLY A 181 0.20 3.93 1.90
C GLY A 181 1.11 4.82 1.05
N LEU A 182 1.68 4.26 -0.02
CA LEU A 182 2.36 5.05 -1.05
C LEU A 182 1.42 6.07 -1.71
N ALA A 183 0.21 5.65 -2.06
CA ALA A 183 -0.81 6.54 -2.62
C ALA A 183 -1.17 7.70 -1.67
N ALA A 184 -1.26 7.44 -0.36
CA ALA A 184 -1.55 8.47 0.63
C ALA A 184 -0.44 9.52 0.68
N MET A 185 0.84 9.12 0.57
CA MET A 185 1.95 10.06 0.45
C MET A 185 1.83 10.91 -0.82
N LEU A 186 1.73 10.25 -1.99
CA LEU A 186 1.73 10.90 -3.30
C LEU A 186 0.52 11.82 -3.50
N GLY A 187 -0.65 11.37 -3.06
CA GLY A 187 -1.93 12.04 -3.26
C GLY A 187 -2.32 13.05 -2.17
N SER A 188 -1.63 13.08 -1.01
CA SER A 188 -2.02 13.91 0.14
C SER A 188 -2.28 15.38 -0.20
N LYS A 189 -1.40 15.99 -1.00
CA LYS A 189 -1.53 17.39 -1.43
C LYS A 189 -2.78 17.61 -2.28
N GLU A 190 -3.10 16.68 -3.17
CA GLU A 190 -4.26 16.78 -4.05
C GLU A 190 -5.56 16.59 -3.27
N VAL A 191 -5.61 15.61 -2.35
CA VAL A 191 -6.75 15.41 -1.44
C VAL A 191 -7.00 16.68 -0.62
N HIS A 192 -5.95 17.22 0.00
CA HIS A 192 -6.05 18.47 0.77
C HIS A 192 -6.50 19.64 -0.13
N ARG A 193 -5.98 19.76 -1.35
CA ARG A 193 -6.37 20.81 -2.30
C ARG A 193 -7.87 20.73 -2.60
N ILE A 194 -8.42 19.56 -2.94
CA ILE A 194 -9.85 19.39 -3.24
C ILE A 194 -10.68 19.83 -2.03
N ILE A 195 -10.35 19.37 -0.82
CA ILE A 195 -11.07 19.76 0.39
C ILE A 195 -10.96 21.28 0.58
N HIS A 196 -9.78 21.88 0.45
CA HIS A 196 -9.63 23.31 0.70
C HIS A 196 -10.27 24.20 -0.38
N SER A 197 -10.23 23.82 -1.66
CA SER A 197 -10.70 24.66 -2.78
C SER A 197 -12.14 24.39 -3.19
N GLU A 198 -12.65 23.18 -2.95
CA GLU A 198 -13.97 22.75 -3.40
C GLU A 198 -14.95 22.51 -2.22
N ALA A 199 -14.49 22.53 -0.97
CA ALA A 199 -15.32 22.52 0.25
C ALA A 199 -15.41 23.90 0.92
N HIS A 200 -16.23 24.02 1.98
CA HIS A 200 -16.22 25.18 2.86
C HIS A 200 -14.95 25.16 3.73
N ALA A 201 -14.33 26.33 3.96
CA ALA A 201 -13.10 26.52 4.74
C ALA A 201 -13.26 26.23 6.26
N THR A 202 -13.64 25.00 6.59
CA THR A 202 -13.94 24.51 7.95
C THR A 202 -12.89 23.53 8.47
N LEU A 203 -11.99 23.07 7.58
CA LEU A 203 -10.93 22.11 7.88
C LEU A 203 -9.94 22.71 8.89
N ARG A 204 -9.84 22.06 10.06
CA ARG A 204 -8.91 22.43 11.14
C ARG A 204 -7.73 21.48 11.23
N ARG A 205 -7.96 20.19 10.97
CA ARG A 205 -6.95 19.15 11.08
C ARG A 205 -6.94 18.26 9.84
N PHE A 206 -5.81 18.22 9.16
CA PHE A 206 -5.52 17.26 8.09
C PHE A 206 -4.20 16.57 8.40
N LYS A 207 -4.24 15.26 8.65
CA LYS A 207 -3.05 14.45 8.93
C LYS A 207 -3.01 13.21 8.04
N VAL A 208 -1.81 12.69 7.82
CA VAL A 208 -1.56 11.55 6.94
C VAL A 208 -0.97 10.39 7.72
N ALA A 209 -1.58 9.21 7.66
CA ALA A 209 -1.03 7.98 8.26
C ALA A 209 -0.65 6.96 7.18
N ILE A 210 0.55 6.40 7.28
CA ILE A 210 1.12 5.51 6.27
C ILE A 210 1.43 4.18 6.93
N PHE A 211 0.75 3.12 6.51
CA PHE A 211 0.94 1.79 7.08
C PHE A 211 1.69 0.89 6.08
N SER A 212 2.86 0.39 6.45
CA SER A 212 3.66 -0.50 5.60
C SER A 212 3.87 0.01 4.16
N GLY A 213 3.94 1.33 3.98
CA GLY A 213 3.95 2.02 2.67
C GLY A 213 5.34 2.48 2.21
N LEU A 214 6.39 2.15 2.96
CA LEU A 214 7.77 2.50 2.66
C LEU A 214 8.52 1.26 2.12
N PHE A 215 8.98 1.34 0.87
CA PHE A 215 9.61 0.22 0.15
C PHE A 215 11.10 0.49 -0.07
N TYR A 216 11.93 0.14 0.92
CA TYR A 216 13.36 0.43 0.89
C TYR A 216 14.11 -0.39 -0.18
N GLY A 217 14.29 0.21 -1.37
CA GLY A 217 14.83 -0.42 -2.58
C GLY A 217 16.36 -0.49 -2.71
N LEU A 218 17.11 -0.06 -1.70
CA LEU A 218 18.59 -0.15 -1.69
C LEU A 218 19.03 -1.48 -1.10
N LEU A 219 19.82 -2.24 -1.85
CA LEU A 219 20.36 -3.53 -1.40
C LEU A 219 21.68 -3.34 -0.60
N PRO A 220 21.96 -4.18 0.41
CA PRO A 220 23.23 -4.16 1.13
C PRO A 220 24.43 -4.53 0.23
N GLY A 221 25.54 -3.83 0.41
CA GLY A 221 26.83 -4.11 -0.24
C GLY A 221 27.14 -3.22 -1.46
N PRO A 222 28.42 -2.95 -1.75
CA PRO A 222 28.81 -2.22 -2.95
C PRO A 222 28.53 -3.07 -4.19
N HIS A 223 27.93 -2.49 -5.23
CA HIS A 223 27.97 -3.08 -6.57
C HIS A 223 29.44 -3.29 -6.97
N GLN A 224 29.74 -4.29 -7.80
CA GLN A 224 31.11 -4.54 -8.30
C GLN A 224 31.74 -3.32 -9.01
N SER A 225 30.95 -2.27 -9.31
CA SER A 225 31.35 -1.01 -9.92
C SER A 225 31.29 0.22 -8.99
N GLY A 226 31.08 0.04 -7.67
CA GLY A 226 31.03 1.15 -6.69
C GLY A 226 29.74 1.99 -6.71
N ARG A 227 28.69 1.57 -7.43
CA ARG A 227 27.36 2.20 -7.45
C ARG A 227 26.41 1.54 -6.44
N PRO A 228 25.33 2.20 -5.98
CA PRO A 228 24.27 1.55 -5.22
C PRO A 228 23.63 0.42 -6.06
N SER A 229 23.47 -0.77 -5.47
CA SER A 229 22.73 -1.86 -6.11
C SER A 229 21.24 -1.68 -5.85
N PHE A 230 20.46 -1.45 -6.91
CA PHE A 230 19.02 -1.35 -6.83
C PHE A 230 18.38 -2.72 -7.05
N SER A 231 17.34 -3.02 -6.27
CA SER A 231 16.57 -4.26 -6.44
C SER A 231 15.83 -4.32 -7.79
N PRO A 232 15.53 -5.53 -8.32
CA PRO A 232 14.59 -5.71 -9.44
C PRO A 232 13.25 -4.99 -9.25
N PHE A 233 12.82 -4.79 -8.00
CA PHE A 233 11.65 -3.99 -7.68
C PHE A 233 11.78 -2.52 -8.09
N ALA A 234 12.94 -1.90 -7.90
CA ALA A 234 13.15 -0.49 -8.28
C ALA A 234 13.03 -0.28 -9.80
N GLU A 235 13.53 -1.23 -10.59
CA GLU A 235 13.37 -1.22 -12.05
C GLU A 235 11.90 -1.37 -12.44
N GLN A 236 11.19 -2.30 -11.81
CA GLN A 236 9.76 -2.51 -12.06
C GLN A 236 8.90 -1.30 -11.67
N MET A 237 9.22 -0.63 -10.55
CA MET A 237 8.58 0.64 -10.21
C MET A 237 8.83 1.70 -11.28
N SER A 238 10.02 1.73 -11.90
CA SER A 238 10.28 2.60 -13.05
C SER A 238 9.46 2.24 -14.29
N SER A 239 9.24 0.95 -14.55
CA SER A 239 8.41 0.47 -15.66
C SER A 239 6.96 0.93 -15.50
N ILE A 240 6.34 0.66 -14.34
CA ILE A 240 4.95 1.08 -14.12
C ILE A 240 4.80 2.60 -14.07
N ALA A 241 5.79 3.32 -13.51
CA ALA A 241 5.77 4.78 -13.51
C ALA A 241 5.66 5.35 -14.93
N THR A 242 6.45 4.81 -15.85
CA THR A 242 6.46 5.21 -17.26
C THR A 242 5.16 4.80 -17.94
N LEU A 243 4.76 3.53 -17.79
CA LEU A 243 3.58 2.95 -18.45
C LEU A 243 2.29 3.68 -18.08
N SER A 244 2.12 3.99 -16.79
CA SER A 244 0.92 4.63 -16.25
C SER A 244 1.03 6.16 -16.14
N ARG A 245 2.16 6.74 -16.57
CA ARG A 245 2.49 8.17 -16.40
C ARG A 245 2.20 8.65 -14.97
N MET A 246 2.74 7.92 -13.99
CA MET A 246 2.51 8.25 -12.57
C MET A 246 2.91 9.69 -12.27
N GLU A 247 2.00 10.44 -11.67
CA GLU A 247 2.31 11.74 -11.09
C GLU A 247 2.95 11.54 -9.71
N VAL A 248 4.14 12.12 -9.52
CA VAL A 248 4.84 12.18 -8.24
C VAL A 248 5.07 13.65 -7.87
N PRO A 249 5.32 13.97 -6.58
CA PRO A 249 5.65 15.33 -6.18
C PRO A 249 6.77 15.92 -7.06
N SER A 250 6.56 17.13 -7.60
CA SER A 250 7.50 17.77 -8.53
C SER A 250 8.89 17.98 -7.94
N THR A 251 8.98 18.17 -6.62
CA THR A 251 10.23 18.25 -5.87
C THR A 251 11.01 16.93 -5.86
N CYS A 252 10.30 15.80 -5.93
CA CYS A 252 10.91 14.48 -6.00
C CYS A 252 11.39 14.17 -7.43
N ALA A 253 10.65 14.64 -8.44
CA ALA A 253 10.94 14.46 -9.86
C ALA A 253 12.10 15.31 -10.41
N ALA A 254 13.13 15.69 -9.60
CA ALA A 254 14.14 16.72 -9.94
C ALA A 254 15.64 16.30 -10.20
N GLY A 255 16.13 15.04 -10.07
CA GLY A 255 17.56 14.68 -10.35
C GLY A 255 17.94 13.46 -11.27
N GLY A 256 18.01 13.59 -12.62
CA GLY A 256 18.44 12.62 -13.64
C GLY A 256 17.66 11.29 -13.82
N TRP A 257 17.16 10.68 -12.75
CA TRP A 257 16.53 9.35 -12.67
C TRP A 257 15.30 9.38 -11.74
N LYS A 258 14.31 10.22 -12.07
CA LYS A 258 13.65 11.07 -11.06
C LYS A 258 12.33 10.54 -10.47
N THR A 259 11.58 9.69 -11.17
CA THR A 259 10.23 9.29 -10.71
C THR A 259 10.24 8.03 -9.83
N HIS A 260 10.97 6.98 -10.22
CA HIS A 260 10.94 5.69 -9.52
C HIS A 260 11.50 5.75 -8.10
N ARG A 261 12.42 6.68 -7.79
CA ARG A 261 12.91 6.87 -6.41
C ARG A 261 11.80 7.31 -5.46
N CYS A 262 10.88 8.16 -5.92
CA CYS A 262 9.70 8.55 -5.15
C CYS A 262 8.84 7.34 -4.82
N LEU A 263 8.77 6.39 -5.75
CA LEU A 263 7.96 5.19 -5.64
C LEU A 263 8.52 4.15 -4.67
N LEU A 264 9.78 4.30 -4.22
CA LEU A 264 10.35 3.54 -3.09
C LEU A 264 9.78 4.01 -1.74
N GLY A 265 8.91 5.02 -1.72
CA GLY A 265 8.20 5.48 -0.52
C GLY A 265 9.04 6.33 0.43
N THR A 266 10.28 5.92 0.74
CA THR A 266 11.18 6.70 1.63
C THR A 266 11.50 8.08 1.07
N ALA A 267 11.64 8.21 -0.25
CA ALA A 267 11.81 9.53 -0.87
C ALA A 267 10.50 10.32 -0.96
N ALA A 268 9.35 9.66 -1.21
CA ALA A 268 8.05 10.34 -1.21
C ALA A 268 7.70 10.92 0.17
N LEU A 269 8.08 10.23 1.24
CA LEU A 269 7.85 10.66 2.62
C LEU A 269 8.42 12.06 2.90
N GLU A 270 9.63 12.36 2.40
CA GLU A 270 10.27 13.68 2.57
C GLU A 270 9.51 14.84 1.92
N HIS A 271 8.56 14.52 1.02
CA HIS A 271 7.75 15.52 0.33
C HIS A 271 6.31 15.60 0.86
N VAL A 272 5.98 14.89 1.94
CA VAL A 272 4.69 15.03 2.62
C VAL A 272 4.69 16.32 3.45
N ASN A 273 3.90 17.31 3.02
CA ASN A 273 3.81 18.62 3.66
C ASN A 273 2.91 18.67 4.92
N PHE A 274 2.32 17.55 5.32
CA PHE A 274 1.35 17.47 6.42
C PHE A 274 1.91 16.65 7.59
N PRO A 275 1.45 16.86 8.84
CA PRO A 275 1.79 16.00 9.97
C PRO A 275 1.58 14.53 9.59
N VAL A 276 2.62 13.72 9.76
CA VAL A 276 2.66 12.34 9.24
C VAL A 276 2.93 11.33 10.35
N PHE A 277 2.18 10.24 10.35
CA PHE A 277 2.46 9.07 11.17
C PHE A 277 2.79 7.88 10.29
N ILE A 278 3.87 7.18 10.59
CA ILE A 278 4.18 5.91 9.91
C ILE A 278 4.04 4.73 10.87
N GLU A 279 3.46 3.64 10.40
CA GLU A 279 3.78 2.31 10.91
C GLU A 279 4.61 1.60 9.86
N GLN A 280 5.74 1.05 10.27
CA GLN A 280 6.60 0.34 9.34
C GLN A 280 7.33 -0.81 10.03
N SER A 281 7.26 -1.99 9.41
CA SER A 281 8.20 -3.05 9.72
C SER A 281 9.53 -2.82 9.00
N THR A 282 10.63 -2.89 9.74
CA THR A 282 11.98 -2.95 9.17
C THR A 282 12.29 -4.32 8.55
N LEU A 283 11.45 -5.31 8.79
CA LEU A 283 11.46 -6.64 8.18
C LEU A 283 10.10 -6.94 7.53
N ASP A 284 9.55 -5.95 6.82
CA ASP A 284 8.25 -6.07 6.17
C ASP A 284 8.18 -7.36 5.32
N SER A 285 7.10 -8.12 5.51
CA SER A 285 7.02 -9.47 4.92
C SER A 285 6.90 -9.44 3.40
N TRP A 286 6.36 -8.36 2.85
CA TRP A 286 6.33 -8.14 1.41
C TRP A 286 7.68 -7.66 0.92
N ALA A 287 8.27 -6.62 1.53
CA ALA A 287 9.53 -6.06 1.06
C ALA A 287 10.71 -7.05 1.21
N SER A 288 10.70 -7.90 2.24
CA SER A 288 11.74 -8.92 2.42
C SER A 288 11.75 -9.94 1.28
N GLY A 289 10.57 -10.35 0.80
CA GLY A 289 10.42 -11.25 -0.34
C GLY A 289 10.62 -10.55 -1.69
N CYS A 290 9.97 -9.40 -1.86
CA CYS A 290 9.81 -8.73 -3.15
C CYS A 290 10.88 -7.68 -3.46
N VAL A 291 11.68 -7.25 -2.48
CA VAL A 291 12.72 -6.23 -2.67
C VAL A 291 14.09 -6.83 -2.37
N LEU A 292 14.30 -7.32 -1.15
CA LEU A 292 15.59 -7.90 -0.76
C LEU A 292 15.83 -9.25 -1.43
N ALA A 293 14.88 -10.18 -1.31
CA ALA A 293 14.97 -11.53 -1.85
C ALA A 293 14.46 -11.64 -3.30
N ALA A 294 14.27 -10.52 -3.99
CA ALA A 294 13.74 -10.51 -5.35
C ALA A 294 14.66 -11.29 -6.29
N GLY A 295 14.10 -12.25 -7.03
CA GLY A 295 14.82 -12.95 -8.09
C GLY A 295 14.67 -12.25 -9.43
N GLU A 296 15.53 -12.58 -10.39
CA GLU A 296 15.31 -12.24 -11.80
C GLU A 296 13.97 -12.82 -12.26
N SER A 297 13.19 -12.01 -12.97
CA SER A 297 11.91 -12.42 -13.54
C SER A 297 12.03 -12.67 -15.02
N ARG A 298 11.39 -13.75 -15.51
CA ARG A 298 11.30 -14.04 -16.94
C ARG A 298 10.10 -13.38 -17.65
N PHE A 299 9.22 -12.68 -16.93
CA PHE A 299 7.93 -12.21 -17.48
C PHE A 299 7.44 -10.87 -16.87
N TYR A 300 8.37 -9.99 -16.48
CA TYR A 300 8.08 -8.70 -15.82
C TYR A 300 7.28 -8.76 -14.50
N LYS A 301 6.90 -9.96 -14.02
CA LYS A 301 6.29 -10.16 -12.70
C LYS A 301 7.38 -10.30 -11.64
N LEU A 302 7.37 -9.45 -10.61
CA LEU A 302 8.31 -9.55 -9.49
C LEU A 302 8.36 -10.96 -8.89
N ASN A 303 9.54 -11.58 -8.90
CA ASN A 303 9.72 -12.87 -8.25
C ASN A 303 10.04 -12.65 -6.76
N CYS A 304 8.99 -12.59 -5.95
CA CYS A 304 9.08 -12.44 -4.49
C CYS A 304 9.45 -13.75 -3.75
N SER A 305 9.78 -14.81 -4.48
CA SER A 305 10.07 -16.15 -3.98
C SER A 305 11.21 -16.74 -4.80
N SER A 306 12.38 -16.10 -4.72
CA SER A 306 13.56 -16.55 -5.44
C SER A 306 14.13 -17.82 -4.81
N ARG A 307 14.58 -18.73 -5.70
CA ARG A 307 15.18 -20.00 -5.32
C ARG A 307 16.38 -19.74 -4.40
N GLY A 308 16.32 -20.27 -3.18
CA GLY A 308 17.31 -20.06 -2.14
C GLY A 308 16.80 -19.19 -0.98
N TRP A 309 15.93 -18.22 -1.24
CA TRP A 309 15.32 -17.36 -0.21
C TRP A 309 13.99 -17.87 0.32
N ASP A 310 13.27 -18.69 -0.42
CA ASP A 310 11.92 -19.18 -0.05
C ASP A 310 11.86 -19.77 1.36
N GLN A 311 12.82 -20.62 1.72
CA GLN A 311 12.87 -21.23 3.04
C GLN A 311 13.14 -20.20 4.14
N CYS A 312 14.00 -19.22 3.85
CA CYS A 312 14.35 -18.14 4.77
C CYS A 312 13.14 -17.22 4.99
N THR A 313 12.60 -16.60 3.95
CA THR A 313 11.49 -15.63 4.06
C THR A 313 10.20 -16.25 4.58
N MET A 314 9.89 -17.50 4.22
CA MET A 314 8.74 -18.22 4.80
C MET A 314 8.93 -18.55 6.28
N SER A 315 10.16 -18.86 6.71
CA SER A 315 10.44 -19.15 8.13
C SER A 315 10.40 -17.90 9.02
N LEU A 316 10.56 -16.70 8.43
CA LEU A 316 10.37 -15.43 9.16
C LEU A 316 8.90 -15.15 9.49
N GLN A 317 7.97 -15.62 8.65
CA GLN A 317 6.52 -15.47 8.87
C GLN A 317 6.02 -16.25 10.09
N SER A 318 6.73 -17.32 10.43
CA SER A 318 6.34 -18.25 11.50
C SER A 318 7.10 -17.98 12.80
N GLY A 319 6.65 -16.98 13.55
CA GLY A 319 6.54 -17.15 15.01
C GLY A 319 5.57 -18.28 15.38
N ASP A 320 4.89 -18.89 14.39
CA ASP A 320 4.09 -20.09 14.52
C ASP A 320 4.96 -21.32 14.79
N ARG A 321 4.67 -21.98 15.92
CA ARG A 321 5.22 -23.26 16.41
C ARG A 321 5.07 -24.45 15.44
N LYS A 322 4.62 -24.23 14.20
CA LYS A 322 4.32 -25.25 13.19
C LYS A 322 5.55 -25.75 12.42
N PHE A 323 6.67 -25.02 12.40
CA PHE A 323 7.84 -25.37 11.57
C PHE A 323 9.14 -25.69 12.33
N GLY A 324 9.10 -25.71 13.66
CA GLY A 324 10.18 -26.22 14.50
C GLY A 324 10.18 -25.63 15.92
N PRO A 325 10.86 -26.29 16.90
CA PRO A 325 11.05 -25.75 18.24
C PRO A 325 11.77 -24.39 18.22
N PRO A 326 11.63 -23.58 19.29
CA PRO A 326 12.24 -22.25 19.44
C PRO A 326 13.77 -22.19 19.19
N SER A 327 14.44 -23.34 19.24
CA SER A 327 15.89 -23.49 19.09
C SER A 327 16.42 -23.56 17.65
N LEU A 328 15.56 -23.62 16.62
CA LEU A 328 16.01 -23.82 15.23
C LEU A 328 16.19 -22.55 14.40
N GLY A 329 15.81 -21.38 14.92
CA GLY A 329 15.95 -20.11 14.18
C GLY A 329 15.22 -20.10 12.82
N PRO A 330 15.31 -19.01 12.07
CA PRO A 330 14.82 -18.97 10.70
C PRO A 330 15.73 -19.87 9.86
N ARG A 331 15.16 -20.54 8.85
CA ARG A 331 15.89 -21.41 7.91
C ARG A 331 16.64 -20.57 6.88
N CYS A 332 17.44 -19.65 7.38
CA CYS A 332 18.30 -18.75 6.62
C CYS A 332 19.74 -19.20 6.79
N SER A 333 20.50 -19.22 5.69
CA SER A 333 21.96 -19.37 5.77
C SER A 333 22.58 -18.16 6.51
N PRO A 334 23.80 -18.29 7.06
CA PRO A 334 24.51 -17.16 7.67
C PRO A 334 24.61 -15.92 6.76
N ASN A 335 24.78 -16.13 5.45
CA ASN A 335 24.81 -15.03 4.46
C ASN A 335 23.44 -14.31 4.35
N GLN A 336 22.35 -15.06 4.30
CA GLN A 336 21.00 -14.48 4.25
C GLN A 336 20.67 -13.70 5.53
N LEU A 337 21.08 -14.23 6.68
CA LEU A 337 20.96 -13.53 7.96
C LEU A 337 21.76 -12.23 7.98
N ALA A 338 22.98 -12.24 7.44
CA ALA A 338 23.80 -11.03 7.32
C ALA A 338 23.14 -9.99 6.41
N GLN A 339 22.58 -10.40 5.27
CA GLN A 339 21.86 -9.50 4.35
C GLN A 339 20.58 -8.92 4.96
N LEU A 340 19.78 -9.72 5.65
CA LEU A 340 18.59 -9.24 6.38
C LEU A 340 18.97 -8.21 7.43
N ARG A 341 20.03 -8.45 8.21
CA ARG A 341 20.53 -7.51 9.23
C ARG A 341 21.03 -6.22 8.59
N GLY A 342 21.84 -6.30 7.54
CA GLY A 342 22.36 -5.12 6.85
C GLY A 342 21.24 -4.27 6.24
N TRP A 343 20.22 -4.92 5.66
CA TRP A 343 19.04 -4.23 5.13
C TRP A 343 18.23 -3.56 6.24
N GLN A 344 17.95 -4.27 7.34
CA GLN A 344 17.24 -3.74 8.49
C GLN A 344 17.94 -2.52 9.10
N GLN A 345 19.26 -2.59 9.28
CA GLN A 345 20.08 -1.50 9.81
C GLN A 345 20.04 -0.28 8.88
N SER A 346 20.22 -0.50 7.57
CA SER A 346 20.21 0.58 6.58
C SER A 346 18.84 1.26 6.50
N PHE A 347 17.77 0.47 6.53
CA PHE A 347 16.42 1.01 6.50
C PHE A 347 16.10 1.78 7.79
N SER A 348 16.47 1.24 8.95
CA SER A 348 16.31 1.94 10.23
C SER A 348 17.04 3.28 10.20
N ALA A 349 18.32 3.30 9.80
CA ALA A 349 19.11 4.52 9.66
C ALA A 349 18.46 5.56 8.74
N ALA A 350 17.89 5.12 7.61
CA ALA A 350 17.17 6.02 6.70
C ALA A 350 15.91 6.64 7.33
N LEU A 351 15.17 5.88 8.15
CA LEU A 351 14.03 6.39 8.92
C LEU A 351 14.47 7.35 10.04
N GLU A 352 15.66 7.17 10.61
CA GLU A 352 16.19 8.11 11.61
C GLU A 352 16.65 9.43 10.99
N ALA A 353 17.21 9.37 9.79
CA ALA A 353 17.66 10.55 9.05
C ALA A 353 16.52 11.31 8.35
N SER A 354 15.28 10.81 8.39
CA SER A 354 14.14 11.42 7.70
C SER A 354 13.75 12.77 8.31
N ALA A 355 13.76 13.83 7.49
CA ALA A 355 13.37 15.15 7.93
C ALA A 355 11.85 15.24 8.16
N ALA A 356 11.06 14.53 7.33
CA ALA A 356 9.62 14.44 7.52
C ALA A 356 9.22 13.83 8.88
N LEU A 357 9.97 12.82 9.34
CA LEU A 357 9.72 12.20 10.65
C LEU A 357 10.29 12.99 11.82
N ALA A 358 11.27 13.87 11.59
CA ALA A 358 11.81 14.75 12.63
C ALA A 358 10.96 16.01 12.87
N ARG A 359 10.05 16.35 11.94
CA ARG A 359 9.19 17.54 12.02
C ARG A 359 8.15 17.44 13.13
N ASP A 360 7.92 18.54 13.85
CA ASP A 360 6.84 18.66 14.83
C ASP A 360 5.48 18.24 14.25
N GLY A 361 4.68 17.57 15.08
CA GLY A 361 3.42 16.94 14.68
C GLY A 361 3.58 15.63 13.91
N SER A 362 4.78 15.18 13.55
CA SER A 362 5.02 13.85 12.97
C SER A 362 5.22 12.78 14.05
N GLY A 363 5.10 11.51 13.67
CA GLY A 363 5.30 10.36 14.55
C GLY A 363 5.67 9.10 13.78
N SER A 364 6.18 8.10 14.48
CA SER A 364 6.51 6.81 13.87
C SER A 364 6.36 5.66 14.85
N PHE A 365 5.93 4.51 14.35
CA PHE A 365 5.87 3.24 15.06
C PHE A 365 6.63 2.20 14.22
N VAL A 366 7.91 2.01 14.55
CA VAL A 366 8.85 1.19 13.76
C VAL A 366 9.24 -0.06 14.54
N HIS A 367 9.00 -1.24 13.97
CA HIS A 367 9.24 -2.53 14.62
C HIS A 367 9.89 -3.54 13.67
N ALA A 368 10.34 -4.68 14.21
CA ALA A 368 11.01 -5.72 13.44
C ALA A 368 10.11 -6.94 13.09
N CYS A 369 8.82 -6.92 13.43
CA CYS A 369 7.92 -8.04 13.12
C CYS A 369 7.80 -8.30 11.61
N HIS A 370 7.91 -9.56 11.19
CA HIS A 370 7.66 -9.98 9.81
C HIS A 370 6.17 -9.90 9.49
N SER A 371 5.73 -8.72 9.09
CA SER A 371 4.33 -8.38 8.84
C SER A 371 4.21 -7.45 7.65
N HIS A 372 3.03 -7.40 7.06
CA HIS A 372 2.69 -6.42 6.04
C HIS A 372 1.25 -5.98 6.25
N CYS A 373 1.05 -4.66 6.28
CA CYS A 373 -0.18 -4.02 6.74
C CYS A 373 -0.53 -4.28 8.20
N VAL A 374 -1.26 -3.33 8.76
CA VAL A 374 -1.84 -3.47 10.10
C VAL A 374 -3.15 -4.23 9.97
N GLY A 375 -3.11 -5.54 10.18
CA GLY A 375 -4.33 -6.36 10.28
C GLY A 375 -5.05 -6.16 11.63
N PRO A 376 -6.20 -6.82 11.85
CA PRO A 376 -6.98 -6.75 13.10
C PRO A 376 -6.16 -7.03 14.38
N SER A 377 -5.19 -7.95 14.33
CA SER A 377 -4.31 -8.25 15.47
C SER A 377 -3.09 -7.33 15.57
N GLY A 378 -2.80 -6.53 14.54
CA GLY A 378 -1.61 -5.68 14.48
C GLY A 378 -1.67 -4.47 15.42
N TRP A 379 -2.86 -3.94 15.69
CA TRP A 379 -3.05 -2.77 16.54
C TRP A 379 -2.68 -2.96 18.01
N GLY A 380 -2.76 -4.20 18.49
CA GLY A 380 -2.30 -4.59 19.82
C GLY A 380 -0.78 -4.69 19.95
N ARG A 381 -0.02 -4.58 18.85
CA ARG A 381 1.46 -4.64 18.85
C ARG A 381 2.01 -3.55 19.76
N ARG A 382 2.97 -3.89 20.63
CA ARG A 382 3.52 -2.96 21.63
C ARG A 382 5.00 -2.70 21.42
N LEU A 383 5.40 -1.46 21.65
CA LEU A 383 6.78 -1.03 21.81
C LEU A 383 6.88 -0.37 23.18
N GLY A 384 7.48 -1.09 24.14
CA GLY A 384 7.43 -0.73 25.55
C GLY A 384 5.98 -0.71 26.07
N ALA A 385 5.59 0.39 26.71
CA ALA A 385 4.26 0.54 27.31
C ALA A 385 3.17 1.06 26.34
N VAL A 386 3.48 1.23 25.06
CA VAL A 386 2.56 1.83 24.08
C VAL A 386 2.22 0.82 22.99
N SER A 387 0.93 0.58 22.76
CA SER A 387 0.47 -0.18 21.58
C SER A 387 0.41 0.70 20.34
N LEU A 388 0.42 0.10 19.15
CA LEU A 388 0.25 0.81 17.89
C LEU A 388 -1.06 1.63 17.86
N ALA A 389 -2.17 1.08 18.37
CA ALA A 389 -3.42 1.83 18.51
C ALA A 389 -3.28 3.06 19.41
N GLN A 390 -2.62 2.90 20.58
CA GLN A 390 -2.37 3.99 21.51
C GLN A 390 -1.47 5.06 20.88
N ALA A 391 -0.41 4.66 20.18
CA ALA A 391 0.50 5.57 19.49
C ALA A 391 -0.22 6.39 18.41
N LEU A 392 -1.01 5.73 17.54
CA LEU A 392 -1.78 6.42 16.51
C LEU A 392 -2.79 7.40 17.12
N ARG A 393 -3.51 6.96 18.17
CA ARG A 393 -4.48 7.81 18.88
C ARG A 393 -3.81 9.03 19.50
N GLN A 394 -2.74 8.84 20.26
CA GLN A 394 -2.01 9.93 20.94
C GLN A 394 -1.45 10.93 19.93
N TRP A 395 -0.85 10.44 18.84
CA TRP A 395 -0.39 11.31 17.75
C TRP A 395 -1.54 12.04 17.06
N TRP A 396 -2.68 11.40 16.86
CA TRP A 396 -3.83 12.04 16.23
C TRP A 396 -4.38 13.18 17.11
N GLU A 397 -4.54 12.91 18.40
CA GLU A 397 -5.09 13.82 19.41
C GLU A 397 -4.15 14.99 19.75
N SER A 398 -2.85 14.86 19.49
CA SER A 398 -1.89 15.97 19.64
C SER A 398 -1.98 16.98 18.49
N ASP A 399 -1.39 18.16 18.66
CA ASP A 399 -1.27 19.16 17.59
C ASP A 399 0.13 19.12 16.98
N ASN A 400 0.97 20.12 17.27
CA ASN A 400 2.35 20.22 16.77
C ASN A 400 3.37 19.84 17.86
N GLU A 401 3.11 18.76 18.61
CA GLU A 401 4.08 18.28 19.61
C GLU A 401 5.37 17.80 18.93
N PRO A 402 6.52 17.87 19.62
CA PRO A 402 7.78 17.41 19.05
C PRO A 402 7.72 15.93 18.66
N ALA A 403 8.21 15.57 17.47
CA ALA A 403 8.07 14.22 16.91
C ALA A 403 8.57 13.08 17.82
N ARG A 404 9.56 13.38 18.68
CA ARG A 404 10.10 12.45 19.68
C ARG A 404 9.04 11.94 20.67
N MET A 405 7.95 12.69 20.90
CA MET A 405 6.85 12.29 21.79
C MET A 405 5.94 11.22 21.15
N HIS A 406 5.96 11.11 19.82
CA HIS A 406 5.14 10.16 19.05
C HIS A 406 6.00 9.18 18.23
N THR A 407 7.28 9.06 18.58
CA THR A 407 8.23 8.17 17.92
C THR A 407 8.53 6.98 18.82
N HIS A 408 8.03 5.82 18.42
CA HIS A 408 8.22 4.54 19.07
C HIS A 408 9.01 3.64 18.12
N ARG A 409 10.19 3.21 18.55
CA ARG A 409 11.06 2.36 17.75
C ARG A 409 11.55 1.19 18.58
N SER A 410 11.62 0.02 17.94
CA SER A 410 12.33 -1.10 18.50
C SER A 410 13.81 -1.01 18.14
N SER A 411 14.70 -1.14 19.11
CA SER A 411 16.12 -1.43 18.87
C SER A 411 16.38 -2.90 18.52
N CYS A 412 15.32 -3.71 18.37
CA CYS A 412 15.40 -5.14 18.10
C CYS A 412 16.00 -5.42 16.72
N LEU A 413 17.29 -5.71 16.69
CA LEU A 413 17.87 -6.58 15.69
C LEU A 413 17.61 -8.01 16.17
N PRO A 414 16.85 -8.84 15.44
CA PRO A 414 16.63 -10.19 15.89
C PRO A 414 17.98 -10.91 15.99
N SER A 415 18.35 -11.36 17.19
CA SER A 415 19.58 -12.11 17.41
C SER A 415 19.37 -13.52 16.88
N TRP A 416 19.45 -13.70 15.56
CA TRP A 416 19.42 -15.02 14.94
C TRP A 416 20.67 -15.89 15.27
N THR A 417 21.51 -15.44 16.20
CA THR A 417 22.72 -16.09 16.69
C THR A 417 22.83 -15.85 18.20
N ALA A 418 23.17 -16.89 18.97
CA ALA A 418 23.44 -16.77 20.41
C ALA A 418 24.58 -15.77 20.66
N GLY A 419 24.34 -14.73 21.47
CA GLY A 419 25.41 -13.93 22.09
C GLY A 419 25.48 -12.43 21.78
N GLY A 420 24.56 -11.83 21.02
CA GLY A 420 24.43 -10.36 20.93
C GLY A 420 23.18 -9.90 21.68
N ALA A 421 23.19 -8.71 22.31
CA ALA A 421 22.07 -8.16 23.08
C ALA A 421 20.73 -8.35 22.34
N ALA A 422 20.02 -9.41 22.74
CA ALA A 422 18.92 -10.01 22.03
C ALA A 422 17.62 -9.45 22.59
N CYS A 423 16.76 -8.89 21.74
CA CYS A 423 15.36 -8.74 22.14
C CYS A 423 14.64 -10.05 21.85
N GLU A 424 13.84 -10.54 22.80
CA GLU A 424 12.88 -11.59 22.53
C GLU A 424 11.83 -11.06 21.53
N VAL A 425 11.89 -11.57 20.29
CA VAL A 425 10.92 -11.22 19.22
C VAL A 425 9.47 -11.51 19.66
N SER A 426 9.28 -12.45 20.59
CA SER A 426 8.02 -12.76 21.27
C SER A 426 7.36 -11.57 21.94
N ASP A 427 8.13 -10.67 22.55
CA ASP A 427 7.60 -9.52 23.31
C ASP A 427 7.08 -8.39 22.41
N VAL A 428 7.63 -8.29 21.20
CA VAL A 428 7.29 -7.25 20.21
C VAL A 428 6.27 -7.75 19.19
N CYS A 429 6.24 -9.06 18.91
CA CYS A 429 5.48 -9.66 17.81
C CYS A 429 4.53 -10.77 18.30
N PRO A 430 3.44 -10.45 19.04
CA PRO A 430 2.53 -11.45 19.57
C PRO A 430 1.94 -12.33 18.46
N GLY A 431 2.11 -13.64 18.63
CA GLY A 431 1.82 -14.66 17.64
C GLY A 431 0.32 -14.79 17.34
N LYS A 432 -0.09 -14.19 16.21
CA LYS A 432 -1.10 -14.66 15.25
C LYS A 432 -1.32 -13.52 14.26
N GLN A 433 -0.55 -13.53 13.17
CA GLN A 433 -0.80 -12.64 12.04
C GLN A 433 -1.58 -13.41 10.99
N GLY A 434 -2.69 -12.82 10.54
CA GLY A 434 -3.44 -13.32 9.39
C GLY A 434 -2.51 -13.30 8.17
N SER A 435 -2.27 -14.46 7.59
CA SER A 435 -1.43 -14.59 6.40
C SER A 435 -2.06 -13.83 5.24
N ALA A 436 -1.46 -12.72 4.82
CA ALA A 436 -1.55 -12.34 3.41
C ALA A 436 -0.64 -13.32 2.65
N GLN A 437 -1.22 -14.42 2.18
CA GLN A 437 -0.50 -15.31 1.26
C GLN A 437 -0.09 -14.48 0.03
N ALA A 438 1.21 -14.37 -0.23
CA ALA A 438 1.67 -14.05 -1.58
C ALA A 438 1.03 -15.11 -2.51
N PRO A 439 0.29 -14.71 -3.57
CA PRO A 439 -0.44 -15.65 -4.38
C PRO A 439 0.51 -16.67 -5.01
N ARG A 440 0.42 -17.93 -4.57
CA ARG A 440 1.11 -19.06 -5.19
C ARG A 440 0.37 -19.45 -6.47
N HIS A 441 0.73 -18.83 -7.57
CA HIS A 441 0.28 -19.24 -8.90
C HIS A 441 1.52 -19.39 -9.79
N GLY A 442 2.15 -20.57 -9.73
CA GLY A 442 3.50 -20.79 -10.26
C GLY A 442 3.60 -21.53 -11.57
N GLN A 443 2.52 -22.09 -12.14
CA GLN A 443 2.60 -22.86 -13.39
C GLN A 443 1.57 -22.45 -14.45
N GLU A 444 0.32 -22.17 -14.07
CA GLU A 444 -0.72 -21.76 -15.03
C GLU A 444 -0.59 -20.29 -15.51
N LEU A 445 0.00 -19.42 -14.69
CA LEU A 445 0.26 -18.01 -15.06
C LEU A 445 1.36 -17.84 -16.10
N SER A 446 2.37 -18.71 -16.12
CA SER A 446 3.51 -18.58 -17.03
C SER A 446 3.11 -18.79 -18.49
N SER A 447 2.18 -19.72 -18.78
CA SER A 447 1.65 -19.94 -20.13
C SER A 447 0.75 -18.80 -20.60
N VAL A 448 -0.04 -18.22 -19.70
CA VAL A 448 -0.89 -17.05 -19.97
C VAL A 448 -0.05 -15.81 -20.31
N MET A 449 0.99 -15.52 -19.51
CA MET A 449 1.87 -14.38 -19.74
C MET A 449 2.65 -14.51 -21.05
N LEU A 450 3.15 -15.71 -21.37
CA LEU A 450 3.80 -16.00 -22.66
C LEU A 450 2.84 -15.74 -23.84
N LYS A 451 1.58 -16.15 -23.71
CA LYS A 451 0.57 -15.91 -24.75
C LYS A 451 0.29 -14.42 -24.94
N LEU A 452 0.23 -13.65 -23.85
CA LEU A 452 0.05 -12.19 -23.91
C LEU A 452 1.25 -11.50 -24.57
N GLU A 453 2.48 -11.86 -24.19
CA GLU A 453 3.69 -11.30 -24.80
C GLU A 453 3.81 -11.64 -26.29
N GLN A 454 3.41 -12.85 -26.69
CA GLN A 454 3.37 -13.23 -28.11
C GLN A 454 2.39 -12.38 -28.92
N VAL A 455 1.19 -12.13 -28.39
CA VAL A 455 0.17 -11.30 -29.06
C VAL A 455 0.62 -9.85 -29.15
N LEU A 456 1.17 -9.29 -28.05
CA LEU A 456 1.66 -7.91 -28.02
C LEU A 456 2.95 -7.72 -28.84
N GLY A 457 3.75 -8.77 -29.04
CA GLY A 457 5.02 -8.74 -29.74
C GLY A 457 4.95 -8.95 -31.26
N THR A 458 3.77 -9.18 -31.85
CA THR A 458 3.62 -9.33 -33.31
C THR A 458 3.96 -8.01 -34.04
N LYS A 459 4.20 -8.06 -35.36
CA LYS A 459 4.45 -6.85 -36.16
C LYS A 459 3.25 -5.89 -36.13
N GLU A 460 2.04 -6.42 -36.03
CA GLU A 460 0.80 -5.64 -35.82
C GLU A 460 0.80 -4.99 -34.43
N GLY A 461 1.10 -5.74 -33.37
CA GLY A 461 1.19 -5.19 -32.01
C GLY A 461 2.30 -4.15 -31.82
N ARG A 462 3.42 -4.24 -32.57
CA ARG A 462 4.52 -3.27 -32.54
C ARG A 462 4.31 -2.03 -33.41
N ALA A 463 3.38 -2.06 -34.36
CA ALA A 463 3.07 -0.90 -35.20
C ALA A 463 2.04 0.04 -34.55
N GLU A 464 1.32 -0.44 -33.53
CA GLU A 464 0.27 0.31 -32.79
C GLU A 464 0.72 0.79 -31.39
N LEU A 465 1.85 0.27 -30.87
CA LEU A 465 2.57 0.78 -29.67
C LEU A 465 3.51 1.93 -30.05
#